data_AF-A0A497VJW0-F1
#
_entry.id   AF-A0A497VJW0-F1
#
_cell.length_a   1.000
_cell.length_b   1.000
_cell.length_c   1.000
_cell.angle_alpha   90.00
_cell.angle_beta   90.00
_cell.angle_gamma   90.00
#
_symmetry.space_group_name_H-M   'P 1'
#
loop_
_entity.id
_entity.type
_entity.pdbx_description
1 polymer ?
#
loop_
_entity_poly.entity_id
_entity_poly.type
_entity_poly.pdbx_seq_one_letter_code
_entity_poly.pdbx_strand_id
1 'polypeptide(L)'
;MEYWEGFDTSHWKTTDKAWMAERKQQWLEIEKLLYVLDKNKKARSLIKQYFLKGQLPEWKKLHDWSQGSTTRHLDLLLFLYLHPSRDDAVLRPLRDQFMDNPHARWDDRLIGFNTLWQIGLSEPASGSLRMFRIADLEKELPQVAASLAPAPEPFADCRRIEVHTDGQNERLFNLMWPDITQQTVRLPVTRDTYCYRAPRYTMDYEEFPLRRHRFTLDTLWTMGQWLVWPAPLNRGSSDMLFQYERPMDLWYHHCAQEDVPEDPVWRELVMLAVYRIFHFDVDQEALDSPRSRFVRRAQALLTEREFSASFQALIAAARNGEVVVSEPWNNDAKVLAPAFYTSTRWTG
;
A
#
# COMPACT_ATOMS: atom_id res chain seq x y z
N MET A 1 -18.26 -5.28 -30.32
CA MET A 1 -18.57 -5.45 -28.90
C MET A 1 -17.46 -4.80 -28.12
N GLU A 2 -17.79 -3.80 -27.32
CA GLU A 2 -16.82 -3.24 -26.37
C GLU A 2 -16.54 -4.30 -25.30
N TYR A 3 -15.28 -4.45 -24.86
CA TYR A 3 -14.90 -5.48 -23.87
C TYR A 3 -15.77 -5.48 -22.59
N TRP A 4 -16.32 -4.32 -22.25
CA TRP A 4 -17.19 -4.08 -21.10
C TRP A 4 -18.69 -4.03 -21.44
N GLU A 5 -19.09 -4.57 -22.60
CA GLU A 5 -20.50 -4.66 -22.96
C GLU A 5 -21.27 -5.48 -21.91
N GLY A 6 -22.33 -4.88 -21.35
CA GLY A 6 -23.08 -5.47 -20.23
C GLY A 6 -22.49 -5.25 -18.84
N PHE A 7 -21.52 -4.33 -18.66
CA PHE A 7 -21.03 -3.95 -17.33
C PHE A 7 -22.20 -3.55 -16.40
N ASP A 8 -22.31 -4.23 -15.26
CA ASP A 8 -23.41 -4.03 -14.32
C ASP A 8 -23.26 -2.71 -13.56
N THR A 9 -24.14 -1.77 -13.87
CA THR A 9 -24.21 -0.46 -13.21
C THR A 9 -25.34 -0.38 -12.18
N SER A 10 -26.03 -1.49 -11.87
CA SER A 10 -27.15 -1.53 -10.92
C SER A 10 -26.76 -1.10 -9.50
N HIS A 11 -25.49 -1.28 -9.14
CA HIS A 11 -24.93 -0.80 -7.88
C HIS A 11 -24.81 0.73 -7.80
N TRP A 12 -24.77 1.44 -8.93
CA TRP A 12 -24.81 2.90 -8.99
C TRP A 12 -26.24 3.38 -9.04
N LYS A 13 -26.81 3.66 -7.86
CA LYS A 13 -28.19 4.13 -7.68
C LYS A 13 -28.33 5.60 -8.07
N THR A 14 -28.00 5.94 -9.32
CA THR A 14 -27.91 7.33 -9.81
C THR A 14 -29.24 8.08 -9.78
N THR A 15 -30.37 7.37 -9.75
CA THR A 15 -31.72 7.93 -9.63
C THR A 15 -32.12 8.21 -8.17
N ASP A 16 -31.42 7.62 -7.19
CA ASP A 16 -31.63 7.86 -5.76
C ASP A 16 -30.89 9.14 -5.34
N LYS A 17 -31.66 10.17 -4.99
CA LYS A 17 -31.13 11.48 -4.59
C LYS A 17 -30.33 11.43 -3.28
N ALA A 18 -30.76 10.61 -2.32
CA ALA A 18 -30.09 10.50 -1.02
C ALA A 18 -28.75 9.79 -1.19
N TRP A 19 -28.75 8.67 -1.94
CA TRP A 19 -27.52 7.95 -2.28
C TRP A 19 -26.54 8.85 -3.04
N MET A 20 -27.01 9.60 -4.04
CA MET A 20 -26.15 10.53 -4.79
C MET A 20 -25.58 11.67 -3.92
N ALA A 21 -26.34 12.16 -2.93
CA ALA A 21 -25.85 13.18 -2.00
C ALA A 21 -24.74 12.64 -1.11
N GLU A 22 -24.93 11.45 -0.54
CA GLU A 22 -23.92 10.77 0.27
C GLU A 22 -22.65 10.50 -0.55
N ARG A 23 -22.78 9.97 -1.77
CA ARG A 23 -21.65 9.71 -2.66
C ARG A 23 -20.89 10.99 -2.99
N LYS A 24 -21.59 12.10 -3.26
CA LYS A 24 -20.92 13.40 -3.49
C LYS A 24 -20.15 13.88 -2.26
N GLN A 25 -20.61 13.58 -1.05
CA GLN A 25 -19.87 13.89 0.17
C GLN A 25 -18.62 12.99 0.31
N GLN A 26 -18.77 11.68 0.09
CA GLN A 26 -17.65 10.73 0.07
C GLN A 26 -16.58 11.11 -0.97
N TRP A 27 -16.99 11.67 -2.12
CA TRP A 27 -16.06 12.14 -3.15
C TRP A 27 -15.05 13.14 -2.61
N LEU A 28 -15.42 14.01 -1.66
CA LEU A 28 -14.50 14.99 -1.09
C LEU A 28 -13.32 14.32 -0.37
N GLU A 29 -13.54 13.19 0.30
CA GLU A 29 -12.47 12.42 0.92
C GLU A 29 -11.63 11.67 -0.14
N ILE A 30 -12.29 11.07 -1.13
CA ILE A 30 -11.61 10.38 -2.23
C ILE A 30 -10.72 11.34 -3.02
N GLU A 31 -11.18 12.55 -3.29
CA GLU A 31 -10.45 13.53 -4.07
C GLU A 31 -9.14 13.96 -3.39
N LYS A 32 -9.12 14.01 -2.04
CA LYS A 32 -7.90 14.20 -1.25
C LYS A 32 -6.91 13.06 -1.47
N LEU A 33 -7.37 11.81 -1.38
CA LEU A 33 -6.53 10.63 -1.65
C LEU A 33 -5.96 10.67 -3.08
N LEU A 34 -6.80 10.94 -4.08
CA LEU A 34 -6.36 10.99 -5.47
C LEU A 34 -5.31 12.09 -5.71
N TYR A 35 -5.41 13.21 -4.99
CA TYR A 35 -4.40 14.26 -5.06
C TYR A 35 -3.07 13.84 -4.44
N VAL A 36 -3.09 13.14 -3.30
CA VAL A 36 -1.88 12.55 -2.69
C VAL A 36 -1.23 11.52 -3.61
N LEU A 37 -2.03 10.78 -4.38
CA LEU A 37 -1.56 9.81 -5.37
C LEU A 37 -1.16 10.46 -6.72
N ASP A 38 -0.93 11.77 -6.72
CA ASP A 38 -0.53 12.59 -7.88
C ASP A 38 -1.44 12.44 -9.12
N LYS A 39 -2.71 12.05 -8.93
CA LYS A 39 -3.66 11.92 -10.04
C LYS A 39 -4.00 13.31 -10.55
N ASN A 40 -3.66 13.61 -11.81
CA ASN A 40 -3.96 14.90 -12.43
C ASN A 40 -5.47 15.13 -12.64
N LYS A 41 -5.86 16.37 -13.00
CA LYS A 41 -7.28 16.76 -13.21
C LYS A 41 -8.04 15.83 -14.17
N LYS A 42 -7.40 15.40 -15.26
CA LYS A 42 -8.02 14.50 -16.25
C LYS A 42 -8.27 13.12 -15.66
N ALA A 43 -7.31 12.57 -14.90
CA ALA A 43 -7.47 11.30 -14.20
C ALA A 43 -8.56 11.38 -13.13
N ARG A 44 -8.54 12.43 -12.28
CA ARG A 44 -9.58 12.67 -11.26
C ARG A 44 -10.98 12.75 -11.87
N SER A 45 -11.13 13.39 -13.03
CA SER A 45 -12.40 13.47 -13.76
C SER A 45 -12.92 12.09 -14.20
N LEU A 46 -12.07 11.25 -14.80
CA LEU A 46 -12.44 9.89 -15.20
C LEU A 46 -12.81 9.02 -13.99
N ILE A 47 -12.02 9.11 -12.92
CA ILE A 47 -12.27 8.38 -11.67
C ILE A 47 -13.59 8.85 -11.03
N LYS A 48 -13.90 10.14 -11.08
CA LYS A 48 -15.18 10.71 -10.59
C LYS A 48 -16.37 10.17 -11.37
N GLN A 49 -16.25 10.05 -12.69
CA GLN A 49 -17.30 9.49 -13.55
C GLN A 49 -17.58 8.03 -13.19
N TYR A 50 -16.54 7.23 -12.99
CA TYR A 50 -16.69 5.86 -12.47
C TYR A 50 -17.36 5.86 -11.09
N PHE A 51 -16.80 6.60 -10.13
CA PHE A 51 -17.29 6.61 -8.75
C PHE A 51 -18.76 7.04 -8.61
N LEU A 52 -19.19 8.08 -9.35
CA LEU A 52 -20.56 8.62 -9.26
C LEU A 52 -21.56 7.93 -10.19
N LYS A 53 -21.14 7.39 -11.33
CA LYS A 53 -22.06 6.94 -12.39
C LYS A 53 -21.79 5.54 -12.94
N GLY A 54 -20.73 4.86 -12.51
CA GLY A 54 -20.32 3.57 -13.07
C GLY A 54 -19.76 3.68 -14.50
N GLN A 55 -19.44 4.89 -14.95
CA GLN A 55 -18.92 5.11 -16.28
C GLN A 55 -17.43 4.71 -16.34
N LEU A 56 -17.13 3.71 -17.16
CA LEU A 56 -15.78 3.21 -17.33
C LEU A 56 -14.95 4.09 -18.29
N PRO A 57 -13.62 4.21 -18.09
CA PRO A 57 -12.73 4.84 -19.05
C PRO A 57 -12.72 4.11 -20.40
N GLU A 58 -12.56 4.85 -21.48
CA GLU A 58 -12.29 4.27 -22.79
C GLU A 58 -10.82 3.87 -22.92
N TRP A 59 -10.38 2.77 -22.29
CA TRP A 59 -8.97 2.35 -22.25
C TRP A 59 -8.29 2.32 -23.62
N LYS A 60 -9.00 1.89 -24.67
CA LYS A 60 -8.48 1.90 -26.04
C LYS A 60 -8.07 3.29 -26.53
N LYS A 61 -8.76 4.36 -26.11
CA LYS A 61 -8.40 5.75 -26.42
C LYS A 61 -7.35 6.34 -25.47
N LEU A 62 -7.01 5.62 -24.39
CA LEU A 62 -6.09 6.05 -23.34
C LEU A 62 -4.77 5.28 -23.35
N HIS A 63 -4.53 4.45 -24.38
CA HIS A 63 -3.30 3.66 -24.53
C HIS A 63 -2.04 4.56 -24.60
N ASP A 64 -2.14 5.70 -25.28
CA ASP A 64 -1.08 6.71 -25.40
C ASP A 64 -0.90 7.60 -24.18
N TRP A 65 -1.74 7.46 -23.15
CA TRP A 65 -1.57 8.22 -21.92
C TRP A 65 -0.17 7.97 -21.39
N SER A 66 0.67 9.02 -21.49
CA SER A 66 2.13 9.04 -21.43
C SER A 66 2.77 7.75 -20.94
N GLN A 67 3.53 7.09 -21.83
CA GLN A 67 4.35 5.90 -21.59
C GLN A 67 5.39 6.03 -20.44
N GLY A 68 5.41 7.16 -19.72
CA GLY A 68 6.23 7.40 -18.53
C GLY A 68 5.50 8.12 -17.37
N SER A 69 4.16 8.22 -17.38
CA SER A 69 3.43 8.72 -16.21
C SER A 69 3.19 7.57 -15.24
N THR A 70 3.71 7.74 -14.03
CA THR A 70 3.39 6.93 -12.85
C THR A 70 1.96 7.17 -12.35
N THR A 71 1.20 8.07 -12.99
CA THR A 71 -0.14 8.49 -12.57
C THR A 71 -1.17 8.13 -13.64
N ARG A 72 -1.43 6.82 -13.72
CA ARG A 72 -2.50 6.24 -14.55
C ARG A 72 -3.87 6.76 -14.09
N HIS A 73 -4.89 6.59 -14.93
CA HIS A 73 -6.28 6.94 -14.59
C HIS A 73 -6.85 5.96 -13.54
N LEU A 74 -8.03 5.39 -13.79
CA LEU A 74 -8.61 4.31 -13.00
C LEU A 74 -7.73 3.05 -13.14
N ASP A 75 -6.96 2.76 -12.10
CA ASP A 75 -6.19 1.51 -11.94
C ASP A 75 -6.99 0.46 -11.15
N LEU A 76 -6.47 -0.77 -11.07
CA LEU A 76 -7.16 -1.89 -10.39
C LEU A 76 -7.54 -1.58 -8.93
N LEU A 77 -6.67 -0.91 -8.17
CA LEU A 77 -6.97 -0.59 -6.76
C LEU A 77 -8.15 0.37 -6.70
N LEU A 78 -8.11 1.45 -7.48
CA LEU A 78 -9.20 2.43 -7.49
C LEU A 78 -10.49 1.87 -8.08
N PHE A 79 -10.40 0.98 -9.06
CA PHE A 79 -11.55 0.27 -9.62
C PHE A 79 -12.30 -0.54 -8.55
N LEU A 80 -11.56 -1.28 -7.71
CA LEU A 80 -12.14 -2.11 -6.64
C LEU A 80 -12.55 -1.30 -5.40
N TYR A 81 -11.75 -0.30 -5.03
CA TYR A 81 -12.00 0.54 -3.87
C TYR A 81 -13.23 1.44 -4.03
N LEU A 82 -13.41 2.01 -5.23
CA LEU A 82 -14.43 3.03 -5.49
C LEU A 82 -15.79 2.45 -5.92
N HIS A 83 -15.85 1.13 -6.14
CA HIS A 83 -17.08 0.42 -6.46
C HIS A 83 -18.12 0.57 -5.31
N PRO A 84 -19.42 0.78 -5.59
CA PRO A 84 -20.43 0.95 -4.53
C PRO A 84 -20.66 -0.30 -3.68
N SER A 85 -20.55 -1.49 -4.28
CA SER A 85 -20.58 -2.74 -3.53
C SER A 85 -19.24 -3.01 -2.87
N ARG A 86 -19.28 -3.43 -1.59
CA ARG A 86 -18.14 -3.98 -0.84
C ARG A 86 -18.11 -5.51 -0.83
N ASP A 87 -19.07 -6.15 -1.49
CA ASP A 87 -19.21 -7.61 -1.53
C ASP A 87 -18.11 -8.25 -2.40
N ASP A 88 -17.33 -9.14 -1.81
CA ASP A 88 -16.28 -9.89 -2.48
C ASP A 88 -16.81 -10.74 -3.63
N ALA A 89 -18.04 -11.27 -3.53
CA ALA A 89 -18.66 -12.07 -4.60
C ALA A 89 -18.96 -11.22 -5.85
N VAL A 90 -19.19 -9.91 -5.67
CA VAL A 90 -19.34 -8.95 -6.77
C VAL A 90 -17.98 -8.53 -7.31
N LEU A 91 -17.02 -8.28 -6.43
CA LEU A 91 -15.76 -7.64 -6.80
C LEU A 91 -14.70 -8.59 -7.37
N ARG A 92 -14.71 -9.88 -7.00
CA ARG A 92 -13.76 -10.86 -7.54
C ARG A 92 -13.91 -11.05 -9.06
N PRO A 93 -15.12 -11.30 -9.61
CA PRO A 93 -15.30 -11.37 -11.06
C PRO A 93 -14.89 -10.07 -11.77
N LEU A 94 -15.20 -8.91 -11.17
CA LEU A 94 -14.82 -7.61 -11.72
C LEU A 94 -13.30 -7.41 -11.74
N ARG A 95 -12.60 -7.84 -10.70
CA ARG A 95 -11.13 -7.85 -10.64
C ARG A 95 -10.55 -8.70 -11.76
N ASP A 96 -11.06 -9.91 -11.95
CA ASP A 96 -10.57 -10.82 -12.99
C ASP A 96 -10.84 -10.26 -14.39
N GLN A 97 -12.06 -9.76 -14.63
CA GLN A 97 -12.40 -9.05 -15.87
C GLN A 97 -11.51 -7.82 -16.10
N PHE A 98 -11.13 -7.08 -15.06
CA PHE A 98 -10.20 -5.96 -15.22
C PHE A 98 -8.80 -6.43 -15.62
N MET A 99 -8.30 -7.50 -15.01
CA MET A 99 -6.99 -8.08 -15.32
C MET A 99 -6.92 -8.62 -16.76
N ASP A 100 -8.03 -9.21 -17.22
CA ASP A 100 -8.18 -9.78 -18.56
C ASP A 100 -8.52 -8.74 -19.64
N ASN A 101 -8.63 -7.45 -19.30
CA ASN A 101 -8.92 -6.40 -20.28
C ASN A 101 -7.71 -6.18 -21.21
N PRO A 102 -7.80 -6.56 -22.51
CA PRO A 102 -6.67 -6.45 -23.44
C PRO A 102 -6.35 -4.99 -23.80
N HIS A 103 -7.28 -4.07 -23.57
CA HIS A 103 -7.13 -2.65 -23.83
C HIS A 103 -6.55 -1.87 -22.65
N ALA A 104 -6.58 -2.43 -21.45
CA ALA A 104 -5.87 -1.87 -20.30
C ALA A 104 -4.36 -2.11 -20.46
N ARG A 105 -3.52 -1.16 -20.06
CA ARG A 105 -2.07 -1.39 -20.01
C ARG A 105 -1.70 -2.24 -18.80
N TRP A 106 -0.52 -2.83 -18.83
CA TRP A 106 -0.01 -3.57 -17.67
C TRP A 106 0.05 -2.66 -16.43
N ASP A 107 0.45 -1.39 -16.59
CA ASP A 107 0.46 -0.41 -15.51
C ASP A 107 -0.92 -0.15 -14.92
N ASP A 108 -1.99 -0.08 -15.73
CA ASP A 108 -3.37 0.12 -15.22
C ASP A 108 -3.79 -1.03 -14.29
N ARG A 109 -3.26 -2.22 -14.57
CA ARG A 109 -3.58 -3.47 -13.85
C ARG A 109 -2.70 -3.66 -12.61
N LEU A 110 -1.42 -3.26 -12.69
CA LEU A 110 -0.42 -3.62 -11.68
C LEU A 110 0.00 -2.46 -10.77
N ILE A 111 -0.16 -1.20 -11.18
CA ILE A 111 0.30 -0.06 -10.34
C ILE A 111 -0.46 0.04 -9.02
N GLY A 112 -1.73 -0.39 -9.01
CA GLY A 112 -2.56 -0.41 -7.81
C GLY A 112 -1.96 -1.23 -6.67
N PHE A 113 -1.17 -2.27 -6.97
CA PHE A 113 -0.46 -3.05 -5.93
C PHE A 113 0.56 -2.16 -5.20
N ASN A 114 1.36 -1.39 -5.94
CA ASN A 114 2.31 -0.45 -5.35
C ASN A 114 1.60 0.65 -4.56
N THR A 115 0.48 1.16 -5.07
CA THR A 115 -0.35 2.14 -4.38
C THR A 115 -0.90 1.59 -3.06
N LEU A 116 -1.33 0.32 -3.03
CA LEU A 116 -1.79 -0.33 -1.80
C LEU A 116 -0.67 -0.40 -0.76
N TRP A 117 0.55 -0.76 -1.19
CA TRP A 117 1.71 -0.78 -0.29
C TRP A 117 2.09 0.61 0.20
N GLN A 118 2.03 1.63 -0.65
CA GLN A 118 2.25 2.99 -0.21
C GLN A 118 1.25 3.33 0.91
N ILE A 119 -0.06 3.16 0.67
CA ILE A 119 -1.11 3.53 1.63
C ILE A 119 -1.09 2.67 2.89
N GLY A 120 -0.82 1.37 2.77
CA GLY A 120 -0.92 0.42 3.87
C GLY A 120 0.39 0.14 4.60
N LEU A 121 1.53 0.65 4.13
CA LEU A 121 2.84 0.46 4.78
C LEU A 121 3.58 1.79 4.93
N SER A 122 3.90 2.45 3.82
CA SER A 122 4.76 3.65 3.84
C SER A 122 4.07 4.84 4.49
N GLU A 123 2.78 5.05 4.21
CA GLU A 123 2.00 6.13 4.82
C GLU A 123 1.89 5.92 6.35
N PRO A 124 1.43 4.77 6.89
CA PRO A 124 1.43 4.47 8.32
C PRO A 124 2.77 4.67 9.01
N ALA A 125 3.87 4.22 8.38
CA ALA A 125 5.22 4.39 8.91
C ALA A 125 5.66 5.85 8.99
N SER A 126 5.01 6.75 8.24
CA SER A 126 5.20 8.21 8.30
C SER A 126 4.04 8.96 8.99
N GLY A 127 3.17 8.23 9.69
CA GLY A 127 2.04 8.81 10.42
C GLY A 127 0.81 9.13 9.56
N SER A 128 0.79 8.70 8.29
CA SER A 128 -0.31 8.87 7.32
C SER A 128 -0.80 10.30 7.10
N LEU A 129 0.07 11.28 7.33
CA LEU A 129 -0.23 12.70 7.13
C LEU A 129 0.75 13.28 6.11
N ARG A 130 0.20 13.78 5.00
CA ARG A 130 0.96 14.49 3.97
C ARG A 130 0.67 15.98 4.04
N MET A 131 1.71 16.80 3.93
CA MET A 131 1.62 18.25 3.98
C MET A 131 1.66 18.83 2.56
N PHE A 132 0.75 19.75 2.26
CA PHE A 132 0.71 20.46 0.98
C PHE A 132 0.51 21.95 1.23
N ARG A 133 1.10 22.78 0.37
CA ARG A 133 0.94 24.23 0.44
C ARG A 133 -0.50 24.63 0.18
N ILE A 134 -0.99 25.62 0.92
CA ILE A 134 -2.34 26.16 0.78
C ILE A 134 -2.59 26.61 -0.67
N ALA A 135 -1.63 27.32 -1.27
CA ALA A 135 -1.77 27.84 -2.64
C ALA A 135 -2.02 26.75 -3.69
N ASP A 136 -1.36 25.59 -3.55
CA ASP A 136 -1.55 24.46 -4.47
C ASP A 136 -2.91 23.80 -4.25
N LEU A 137 -3.33 23.65 -2.98
CA LEU A 137 -4.62 23.08 -2.62
C LEU A 137 -5.79 23.95 -3.06
N GLU A 138 -5.71 25.28 -2.89
CA GLU A 138 -6.76 26.20 -3.34
C GLU A 138 -6.91 26.18 -4.87
N LYS A 139 -5.81 25.98 -5.60
CA LYS A 139 -5.81 25.87 -7.06
C LYS A 139 -6.35 24.53 -7.55
N GLU A 140 -5.96 23.43 -6.92
CA GLU A 140 -6.22 22.07 -7.42
C GLU A 140 -7.45 21.42 -6.79
N LEU A 141 -7.78 21.80 -5.56
CA LEU A 141 -8.79 21.22 -4.68
C LEU A 141 -9.56 22.29 -3.86
N PRO A 142 -10.13 23.34 -4.49
CA PRO A 142 -10.72 24.48 -3.77
C PRO A 142 -11.84 24.10 -2.80
N GLN A 143 -12.59 23.03 -3.11
CA GLN A 143 -13.74 22.61 -2.30
C GLN A 143 -13.34 21.96 -0.96
N VAL A 144 -12.10 21.46 -0.84
CA VAL A 144 -11.64 20.79 0.38
C VAL A 144 -10.56 21.57 1.13
N ALA A 145 -9.84 22.49 0.46
CA ALA A 145 -8.71 23.22 1.03
C ALA A 145 -9.04 23.90 2.38
N ALA A 146 -10.20 24.53 2.48
CA ALA A 146 -10.64 25.22 3.70
C ALA A 146 -10.99 24.29 4.87
N SER A 147 -11.28 23.00 4.59
CA SER A 147 -11.64 22.01 5.61
C SER A 147 -10.45 21.25 6.19
N LEU A 148 -9.26 21.38 5.59
CA LEU A 148 -8.09 20.63 6.01
C LEU A 148 -7.45 21.23 7.25
N ALA A 149 -6.90 20.38 8.12
CA ALA A 149 -6.22 20.82 9.32
C ALA A 149 -4.92 21.57 8.98
N PRO A 150 -4.57 22.65 9.71
CA PRO A 150 -3.28 23.31 9.55
C PRO A 150 -2.14 22.36 9.93
N ALA A 151 -0.99 22.53 9.27
CA ALA A 151 0.27 21.91 9.66
C ALA A 151 0.90 22.70 10.84
N PRO A 152 1.74 22.05 11.67
CA PRO A 152 2.46 22.74 12.74
C PRO A 152 3.54 23.68 12.16
N GLU A 153 3.98 24.66 12.96
CA GLU A 153 5.14 25.50 12.65
C GLU A 153 6.40 24.66 12.38
N PRO A 154 7.29 25.03 11.43
CA PRO A 154 7.28 26.25 10.62
C PRO A 154 6.42 26.19 9.34
N PHE A 155 5.58 25.15 9.19
CA PHE A 155 4.82 24.89 7.96
C PHE A 155 3.40 25.48 8.01
N ALA A 156 3.21 26.67 8.60
CA ALA A 156 1.89 27.28 8.75
C ALA A 156 1.16 27.57 7.41
N ASP A 157 1.93 27.71 6.32
CA ASP A 157 1.46 27.85 4.94
C ASP A 157 0.99 26.53 4.32
N CYS A 158 1.00 25.44 5.09
CA CYS A 158 0.59 24.12 4.66
C CYS A 158 -0.69 23.62 5.34
N ARG A 159 -1.33 22.65 4.70
CA ARG A 159 -2.44 21.86 5.25
C ARG A 159 -2.09 20.38 5.21
N ARG A 160 -2.67 19.64 6.14
CA ARG A 160 -2.48 18.19 6.26
C ARG A 160 -3.62 17.43 5.60
N ILE A 161 -3.28 16.49 4.75
CA ILE A 161 -4.20 15.47 4.24
C ILE A 161 -3.83 14.16 4.93
N GLU A 162 -4.84 13.53 5.54
CA GLU A 162 -4.74 12.17 6.04
C GLU A 162 -4.92 11.17 4.90
N VAL A 163 -4.01 10.21 4.77
CA VAL A 163 -4.02 9.21 3.69
C VAL A 163 -4.64 7.92 4.20
N HIS A 164 -5.79 7.51 3.64
CA HIS A 164 -6.47 6.29 4.07
C HIS A 164 -7.40 5.74 2.97
N THR A 165 -7.73 4.46 3.07
CA THR A 165 -8.79 3.78 2.29
C THR A 165 -10.01 3.45 3.16
N ASP A 166 -10.16 4.12 4.31
CA ASP A 166 -11.31 3.94 5.22
C ASP A 166 -11.41 2.49 5.74
N GLY A 167 -10.28 1.92 6.18
CA GLY A 167 -10.24 0.57 6.78
C GLY A 167 -10.35 -0.58 5.76
N GLN A 168 -10.04 -0.34 4.48
CA GLN A 168 -10.26 -1.32 3.42
C GLN A 168 -8.98 -1.99 2.93
N ASN A 169 -7.82 -1.72 3.55
CA ASN A 169 -6.54 -2.23 3.05
C ASN A 169 -6.48 -3.76 3.02
N GLU A 170 -6.95 -4.46 4.05
CA GLU A 170 -6.98 -5.94 4.07
C GLU A 170 -7.85 -6.50 2.93
N ARG A 171 -9.06 -5.96 2.78
CA ARG A 171 -10.02 -6.39 1.75
C ARG A 171 -9.45 -6.18 0.35
N LEU A 172 -8.88 -5.01 0.09
CA LEU A 172 -8.24 -4.68 -1.17
C LEU A 172 -7.05 -5.60 -1.44
N PHE A 173 -6.23 -5.90 -0.43
CA PHE A 173 -5.14 -6.85 -0.55
C PHE A 173 -5.65 -8.24 -0.95
N ASN A 174 -6.69 -8.75 -0.28
CA ASN A 174 -7.26 -10.08 -0.54
C ASN A 174 -7.96 -10.23 -1.90
N LEU A 175 -8.47 -9.13 -2.45
CA LEU A 175 -9.06 -9.08 -3.80
C LEU A 175 -7.97 -9.01 -4.88
N MET A 176 -6.97 -8.16 -4.66
CA MET A 176 -5.91 -7.94 -5.64
C MET A 176 -4.92 -9.11 -5.70
N TRP A 177 -4.59 -9.71 -4.55
CA TRP A 177 -3.58 -10.74 -4.40
C TRP A 177 -4.13 -12.04 -3.75
N PRO A 178 -5.00 -12.78 -4.46
CA PRO A 178 -5.69 -13.95 -3.91
C PRO A 178 -4.76 -15.14 -3.62
N ASP A 179 -3.64 -15.25 -4.32
CA ASP A 179 -2.59 -16.24 -4.06
C ASP A 179 -1.27 -15.52 -3.73
N ILE A 180 -0.88 -15.53 -2.46
CA ILE A 180 0.32 -14.84 -1.97
C ILE A 180 1.63 -15.52 -2.44
N THR A 181 1.55 -16.74 -2.95
CA THR A 181 2.71 -17.45 -3.54
C THR A 181 2.92 -17.06 -5.00
N GLN A 182 1.90 -16.48 -5.66
CA GLN A 182 1.99 -16.01 -7.02
C GLN A 182 2.93 -14.80 -7.12
N GLN A 183 3.98 -14.93 -7.93
CA GLN A 183 4.96 -13.86 -8.16
C GLN A 183 4.76 -13.15 -9.50
N THR A 184 4.28 -13.87 -10.50
CA THR A 184 4.03 -13.35 -11.85
C THR A 184 2.60 -13.59 -12.27
N VAL A 185 2.10 -12.73 -13.17
CA VAL A 185 0.78 -12.83 -13.78
C VAL A 185 0.91 -12.71 -15.28
N ARG A 186 0.17 -13.56 -15.99
CA ARG A 186 0.09 -13.54 -17.44
C ARG A 186 -1.07 -12.66 -17.86
N LEU A 187 -0.76 -11.57 -18.56
CA LEU A 187 -1.74 -10.55 -18.95
C LEU A 187 -1.94 -10.52 -20.46
N PRO A 188 -3.18 -10.35 -20.96
CA PRO A 188 -3.41 -10.13 -22.37
C PRO A 188 -2.86 -8.78 -22.81
N VAL A 189 -2.25 -8.77 -23.99
CA VAL A 189 -1.68 -7.58 -24.62
C VAL A 189 -2.08 -7.51 -26.10
N THR A 190 -2.14 -6.30 -26.62
CA THR A 190 -2.43 -5.96 -28.02
C THR A 190 -1.30 -5.10 -28.57
N ARG A 191 -1.36 -4.75 -29.86
CA ARG A 191 -0.39 -3.84 -30.48
C ARG A 191 -0.29 -2.49 -29.77
N ASP A 192 -1.33 -2.09 -29.04
CA ASP A 192 -1.41 -0.81 -28.35
C ASP A 192 -1.03 -0.92 -26.86
N THR A 193 -0.90 -2.13 -26.31
CA THR A 193 -0.78 -2.37 -24.86
C THR A 193 0.40 -3.25 -24.43
N TYR A 194 1.15 -3.82 -25.37
CA TYR A 194 2.36 -4.61 -25.08
C TYR A 194 3.45 -3.76 -24.39
N CYS A 195 4.32 -4.39 -23.61
CA CYS A 195 5.41 -3.70 -22.93
C CYS A 195 6.77 -4.11 -23.48
N TYR A 196 7.02 -5.41 -23.61
CA TYR A 196 8.34 -5.93 -23.93
C TYR A 196 8.42 -6.55 -25.32
N ARG A 197 7.33 -7.18 -25.78
CA ARG A 197 7.34 -7.96 -27.00
C ARG A 197 6.13 -7.64 -27.87
N ALA A 198 6.38 -7.16 -29.08
CA ALA A 198 5.32 -6.93 -30.05
C ALA A 198 4.49 -8.23 -30.26
N PRO A 199 3.16 -8.17 -30.15
CA PRO A 199 2.30 -9.34 -30.21
C PRO A 199 2.27 -9.95 -31.62
N ARG A 200 2.23 -11.27 -31.70
CA ARG A 200 2.19 -12.00 -32.99
C ARG A 200 0.80 -12.02 -33.61
N TYR A 201 -0.23 -11.98 -32.77
CA TYR A 201 -1.63 -12.03 -33.15
C TYR A 201 -2.34 -10.73 -32.73
N THR A 202 -3.63 -10.64 -33.02
CA THR A 202 -4.48 -9.51 -32.58
C THR A 202 -4.51 -9.37 -31.05
N MET A 203 -4.36 -10.50 -30.35
CA MET A 203 -4.18 -10.59 -28.90
C MET A 203 -3.10 -11.63 -28.62
N ASP A 204 -2.13 -11.27 -27.78
CA ASP A 204 -1.08 -12.15 -27.28
C ASP A 204 -1.02 -12.02 -25.74
N TYR A 205 -0.06 -12.66 -25.09
CA TYR A 205 0.11 -12.59 -23.64
C TYR A 205 1.57 -12.30 -23.26
N GLU A 206 1.74 -11.44 -22.27
CA GLU A 206 3.03 -11.18 -21.63
C GLU A 206 2.96 -11.55 -20.15
N GLU A 207 4.08 -12.01 -19.61
CA GLU A 207 4.22 -12.29 -18.19
C GLU A 207 4.83 -11.08 -17.48
N PHE A 208 4.19 -10.66 -16.39
CA PHE A 208 4.60 -9.51 -15.60
C PHE A 208 4.78 -9.93 -14.15
N PRO A 209 5.77 -9.38 -13.43
CA PRO A 209 5.81 -9.53 -11.98
C PRO A 209 4.61 -8.80 -11.36
N LEU A 210 3.88 -9.46 -10.45
CA LEU A 210 2.79 -8.81 -9.70
C LEU A 210 3.29 -7.62 -8.88
N ARG A 211 4.57 -7.69 -8.47
CA ARG A 211 5.27 -6.57 -7.84
C ARG A 211 6.69 -6.48 -8.38
N ARG A 212 7.08 -5.25 -8.76
CA ARG A 212 8.40 -4.98 -9.34
C ARG A 212 9.56 -5.27 -8.37
N HIS A 213 9.33 -5.07 -7.07
CA HIS A 213 10.31 -5.28 -6.01
C HIS A 213 9.72 -6.20 -4.94
N ARG A 214 10.43 -7.28 -4.58
CA ARG A 214 10.04 -8.14 -3.46
C ARG A 214 10.24 -7.40 -2.14
N PHE A 215 9.64 -7.90 -1.07
CA PHE A 215 10.03 -7.45 0.26
C PHE A 215 11.42 -8.00 0.60
N THR A 216 12.11 -7.28 1.45
CA THR A 216 13.42 -7.64 2.00
C THR A 216 13.38 -7.46 3.52
N LEU A 217 14.39 -7.94 4.25
CA LEU A 217 14.43 -7.83 5.72
C LEU A 217 14.37 -6.37 6.19
N ASP A 218 14.89 -5.44 5.40
CA ASP A 218 14.80 -3.99 5.62
C ASP A 218 13.34 -3.48 5.73
N THR A 219 12.37 -4.20 5.18
CA THR A 219 10.95 -3.84 5.26
C THR A 219 10.49 -3.82 6.72
N LEU A 220 11.10 -4.64 7.59
CA LEU A 220 10.86 -4.61 9.03
C LEU A 220 11.15 -3.24 9.63
N TRP A 221 12.14 -2.51 9.13
CA TRP A 221 12.40 -1.14 9.59
C TRP A 221 11.20 -0.22 9.38
N THR A 222 10.55 -0.32 8.22
CA THR A 222 9.34 0.46 7.94
C THR A 222 8.19 0.05 8.86
N MET A 223 8.05 -1.25 9.16
CA MET A 223 7.08 -1.73 10.15
C MET A 223 7.42 -1.24 11.57
N GLY A 224 8.70 -1.22 11.95
CA GLY A 224 9.19 -0.74 13.23
C GLY A 224 9.05 0.76 13.40
N GLN A 225 9.18 1.55 12.33
CA GLN A 225 8.89 2.99 12.31
C GLN A 225 7.42 3.26 12.66
N TRP A 226 6.50 2.41 12.20
CA TRP A 226 5.08 2.55 12.55
C TRP A 226 4.82 2.40 14.06
N LEU A 227 5.57 1.54 14.75
CA LEU A 227 5.43 1.35 16.21
C LEU A 227 5.78 2.60 17.03
N VAL A 228 6.60 3.50 16.48
CA VAL A 228 7.09 4.71 17.18
C VAL A 228 6.04 5.81 17.27
N TRP A 229 5.00 5.81 16.42
CA TRP A 229 4.05 6.92 16.38
C TRP A 229 3.22 7.01 17.67
N PRO A 230 2.94 8.23 18.17
CA PRO A 230 2.14 8.41 19.37
C PRO A 230 0.70 7.94 19.15
N ALA A 231 0.12 7.33 20.18
CA ALA A 231 -1.31 7.00 20.23
C ALA A 231 -2.15 8.26 20.55
N PRO A 232 -3.44 8.29 20.14
CA PRO A 232 -4.10 7.31 19.28
C PRO A 232 -3.67 7.47 17.81
N LEU A 233 -3.63 6.36 17.08
CA LEU A 233 -3.37 6.36 15.64
C LEU A 233 -4.56 7.01 14.89
N ASN A 234 -4.26 7.74 13.81
CA ASN A 234 -5.29 8.21 12.88
C ASN A 234 -5.83 7.07 12.01
N ARG A 235 -6.86 7.33 11.20
CA ARG A 235 -7.53 6.31 10.36
C ARG A 235 -6.56 5.64 9.39
N GLY A 236 -5.67 6.42 8.78
CA GLY A 236 -4.65 5.89 7.87
C GLY A 236 -3.68 4.93 8.56
N SER A 237 -3.07 5.38 9.65
CA SER A 237 -2.09 4.59 10.40
C SER A 237 -2.73 3.43 11.15
N SER A 238 -4.03 3.50 11.44
CA SER A 238 -4.78 2.40 12.07
C SER A 238 -5.03 1.23 11.12
N ASP A 239 -4.94 1.43 9.80
CA ASP A 239 -5.18 0.40 8.78
C ASP A 239 -3.89 -0.10 8.12
N MET A 240 -2.79 -0.15 8.88
CA MET A 240 -1.50 -0.67 8.41
C MET A 240 -1.61 -2.16 8.02
N LEU A 241 -1.14 -2.54 6.83
CA LEU A 241 -1.36 -3.84 6.20
C LEU A 241 -0.78 -5.03 6.96
N PHE A 242 0.39 -4.87 7.57
CA PHE A 242 1.05 -5.97 8.28
C PHE A 242 0.39 -6.29 9.64
N GLN A 243 -0.62 -5.53 10.07
CA GLN A 243 -1.48 -5.98 11.16
C GLN A 243 -2.39 -7.17 10.76
N TYR A 244 -2.47 -7.50 9.47
CA TYR A 244 -3.27 -8.59 8.93
C TYR A 244 -2.39 -9.80 8.59
N GLU A 245 -3.00 -11.00 8.61
CA GLU A 245 -2.27 -12.27 8.46
C GLU A 245 -1.64 -12.43 7.07
N ARG A 246 -2.43 -12.30 6.02
CA ARG A 246 -1.97 -12.60 4.66
C ARG A 246 -0.87 -11.65 4.14
N PRO A 247 -0.88 -10.34 4.43
CA PRO A 247 0.26 -9.48 4.12
C PRO A 247 1.54 -9.92 4.86
N MET A 248 1.44 -10.36 6.12
CA MET A 248 2.59 -10.87 6.88
C MET A 248 3.13 -12.18 6.28
N ASP A 249 2.26 -13.08 5.85
CA ASP A 249 2.67 -14.32 5.17
C ASP A 249 3.36 -14.03 3.83
N LEU A 250 2.89 -13.03 3.08
CA LEU A 250 3.56 -12.58 1.85
C LEU A 250 4.98 -12.04 2.14
N TRP A 251 5.15 -11.26 3.22
CA TRP A 251 6.48 -10.81 3.63
C TRP A 251 7.38 -11.99 3.98
N TYR A 252 6.88 -12.97 4.75
CA TYR A 252 7.61 -14.19 5.06
C TYR A 252 8.06 -14.94 3.80
N HIS A 253 7.17 -15.14 2.83
CA HIS A 253 7.51 -15.82 1.58
C HIS A 253 8.63 -15.13 0.78
N HIS A 254 8.78 -13.82 0.92
CA HIS A 254 9.89 -13.10 0.28
C HIS A 254 11.19 -13.19 1.08
N CYS A 255 11.12 -13.19 2.42
CA CYS A 255 12.26 -12.97 3.29
C CYS A 255 12.77 -14.22 4.02
N ALA A 256 12.06 -15.36 3.98
CA ALA A 256 12.40 -16.55 4.76
C ALA A 256 13.85 -17.05 4.56
N GLN A 257 14.40 -16.87 3.37
CA GLN A 257 15.75 -17.33 3.01
C GLN A 257 16.77 -16.19 2.90
N GLU A 258 16.40 -14.97 3.28
CA GLU A 258 17.27 -13.81 3.18
C GLU A 258 18.21 -13.75 4.39
N ASP A 259 19.50 -13.54 4.13
CA ASP A 259 20.48 -13.30 5.18
C ASP A 259 20.44 -11.86 5.68
N VAL A 260 20.92 -11.67 6.90
CA VAL A 260 21.09 -10.33 7.49
C VAL A 260 21.97 -9.48 6.56
N PRO A 261 21.59 -8.23 6.24
CA PRO A 261 22.37 -7.40 5.33
C PRO A 261 23.85 -7.27 5.73
N GLU A 262 24.74 -7.40 4.75
CA GLU A 262 26.18 -7.20 4.94
C GLU A 262 26.51 -5.74 5.25
N ASP A 263 25.80 -4.82 4.62
CA ASP A 263 25.95 -3.39 4.84
C ASP A 263 25.57 -3.01 6.29
N PRO A 264 26.48 -2.36 7.05
CA PRO A 264 26.24 -2.04 8.46
C PRO A 264 25.04 -1.14 8.72
N VAL A 265 24.70 -0.24 7.79
CA VAL A 265 23.56 0.67 7.93
C VAL A 265 22.28 -0.12 7.82
N TRP A 266 22.14 -0.95 6.79
CA TRP A 266 20.95 -1.78 6.62
C TRP A 266 20.80 -2.83 7.72
N ARG A 267 21.91 -3.41 8.17
CA ARG A 267 21.94 -4.32 9.32
C ARG A 267 21.40 -3.67 10.59
N GLU A 268 21.84 -2.45 10.89
CA GLU A 268 21.38 -1.71 12.06
C GLU A 268 19.86 -1.47 12.02
N LEU A 269 19.32 -1.10 10.86
CA LEU A 269 17.88 -0.90 10.69
C LEU A 269 17.07 -2.18 10.97
N VAL A 270 17.55 -3.34 10.50
CA VAL A 270 16.92 -4.64 10.79
C VAL A 270 17.00 -4.96 12.30
N MET A 271 18.16 -4.74 12.93
CA MET A 271 18.32 -4.95 14.37
C MET A 271 17.37 -4.07 15.20
N LEU A 272 17.26 -2.78 14.86
CA LEU A 272 16.35 -1.85 15.51
C LEU A 272 14.89 -2.29 15.35
N ALA A 273 14.52 -2.75 14.15
CA ALA A 273 13.17 -3.23 13.89
C ALA A 273 12.81 -4.46 14.72
N VAL A 274 13.68 -5.46 14.75
CA VAL A 274 13.49 -6.68 15.53
C VAL A 274 13.45 -6.35 17.03
N TYR A 275 14.35 -5.48 17.51
CA TYR A 275 14.30 -4.97 18.88
C TYR A 275 12.93 -4.37 19.20
N ARG A 276 12.45 -3.43 18.37
CA ARG A 276 11.15 -2.79 18.57
C ARG A 276 10.01 -3.80 18.63
N ILE A 277 10.01 -4.83 17.78
CA ILE A 277 8.98 -5.86 17.77
C ILE A 277 8.97 -6.67 19.08
N PHE A 278 10.13 -7.06 19.60
CA PHE A 278 10.20 -7.89 20.83
C PHE A 278 10.02 -7.08 22.12
N HIS A 279 10.35 -5.79 22.10
CA HIS A 279 10.32 -4.93 23.30
C HIS A 279 9.16 -3.93 23.32
N PHE A 280 8.23 -4.01 22.35
CA PHE A 280 7.04 -3.16 22.34
C PHE A 280 6.10 -3.51 23.51
N ASP A 281 5.72 -2.50 24.29
CA ASP A 281 4.82 -2.66 25.43
C ASP A 281 3.36 -2.81 24.94
N VAL A 282 2.98 -4.07 24.69
CA VAL A 282 1.62 -4.42 24.25
C VAL A 282 0.58 -4.16 25.34
N ASP A 283 0.96 -4.23 26.61
CA ASP A 283 0.05 -4.08 27.74
C ASP A 283 -0.34 -2.61 27.95
N GLN A 284 0.59 -1.68 27.69
CA GLN A 284 0.34 -0.23 27.79
C GLN A 284 -0.52 0.32 26.64
N GLU A 285 -0.49 -0.29 25.45
CA GLU A 285 -1.13 0.24 24.23
C GLU A 285 -2.66 0.04 24.16
N ALA A 286 -3.17 -1.00 24.82
CA ALA A 286 -4.51 -1.63 24.72
C ALA A 286 -4.50 -2.98 23.98
N LEU A 287 -5.22 -3.94 24.57
CA LEU A 287 -5.15 -5.38 24.22
C LEU A 287 -5.48 -5.69 22.75
N ASP A 288 -6.33 -4.92 22.08
CA ASP A 288 -6.73 -5.16 20.68
C ASP A 288 -6.52 -3.94 19.77
N SER A 289 -5.44 -3.21 19.98
CA SER A 289 -5.00 -2.16 19.05
C SER A 289 -4.41 -2.75 17.76
N PRO A 290 -4.42 -2.01 16.63
CA PRO A 290 -3.71 -2.39 15.41
C PRO A 290 -2.25 -2.81 15.64
N ARG A 291 -1.52 -2.06 16.49
CA ARG A 291 -0.12 -2.33 16.82
C ARG A 291 0.03 -3.60 17.64
N SER A 292 -0.86 -3.85 18.61
CA SER A 292 -0.83 -5.09 19.41
C SER A 292 -1.05 -6.33 18.53
N ARG A 293 -1.96 -6.27 17.54
CA ARG A 293 -2.20 -7.35 16.57
C ARG A 293 -0.97 -7.61 15.72
N PHE A 294 -0.34 -6.55 15.19
CA PHE A 294 0.91 -6.67 14.44
C PHE A 294 2.03 -7.28 15.29
N VAL A 295 2.30 -6.73 16.48
CA VAL A 295 3.41 -7.18 17.33
C VAL A 295 3.26 -8.65 17.69
N ARG A 296 2.08 -9.09 18.15
CA ARG A 296 1.85 -10.51 18.47
C ARG A 296 2.07 -11.41 17.26
N ARG A 297 1.57 -11.01 16.08
CA ARG A 297 1.74 -11.79 14.85
C ARG A 297 3.20 -11.83 14.41
N ALA A 298 3.90 -10.69 14.45
CA ALA A 298 5.31 -10.61 14.10
C ALA A 298 6.16 -11.45 15.05
N GLN A 299 5.91 -11.39 16.36
CA GLN A 299 6.60 -12.22 17.35
C GLN A 299 6.36 -13.71 17.11
N ALA A 300 5.11 -14.13 16.89
CA ALA A 300 4.80 -15.53 16.56
C ALA A 300 5.53 -15.97 15.28
N LEU A 301 5.45 -15.18 14.22
CA LEU A 301 6.10 -15.48 12.94
C LEU A 301 7.62 -15.58 13.08
N LEU A 302 8.27 -14.64 13.77
CA LEU A 302 9.73 -14.62 13.97
C LEU A 302 10.24 -15.71 14.92
N THR A 303 9.37 -16.33 15.73
CA THR A 303 9.78 -17.37 16.69
C THR A 303 9.41 -18.78 16.26
N GLU A 304 8.31 -18.94 15.53
CA GLU A 304 7.75 -20.25 15.17
C GLU A 304 8.14 -20.72 13.75
N ARG A 305 8.51 -19.79 12.86
CA ARG A 305 8.86 -20.10 11.47
C ARG A 305 10.37 -20.18 11.27
N GLU A 306 10.77 -20.94 10.25
CA GLU A 306 12.16 -21.05 9.85
C GLU A 306 12.60 -19.86 8.99
N PHE A 307 13.77 -19.32 9.32
CA PHE A 307 14.48 -18.25 8.62
C PHE A 307 15.94 -18.65 8.36
N SER A 308 16.69 -17.86 7.61
CA SER A 308 18.14 -18.00 7.48
C SER A 308 18.84 -18.05 8.83
N ALA A 309 19.96 -18.76 8.92
CA ALA A 309 20.71 -18.93 10.17
C ALA A 309 21.19 -17.58 10.73
N SER A 310 21.62 -16.67 9.85
CA SER A 310 22.04 -15.32 10.23
C SER A 310 20.86 -14.53 10.81
N PHE A 311 19.67 -14.59 10.23
CA PHE A 311 18.53 -13.85 10.75
C PHE A 311 17.98 -14.45 12.05
N GLN A 312 17.95 -15.79 12.16
CA GLN A 312 17.54 -16.47 13.39
C GLN A 312 18.42 -16.11 14.59
N ALA A 313 19.73 -16.06 14.42
CA ALA A 313 20.59 -15.67 15.52
C ALA A 313 20.41 -14.17 15.89
N LEU A 314 20.05 -13.29 14.94
CA LEU A 314 19.77 -11.87 15.23
C LEU A 314 18.49 -11.75 16.05
N ILE A 315 17.45 -12.51 15.67
CA ILE A 315 16.21 -12.62 16.43
C ILE A 315 16.49 -13.07 17.87
N ALA A 316 17.32 -14.11 18.05
CA ALA A 316 17.71 -14.60 19.37
C ALA A 316 18.45 -13.53 20.19
N ALA A 317 19.41 -12.83 19.59
CA ALA A 317 20.17 -11.76 20.24
C ALA A 317 19.27 -10.60 20.69
N ALA A 318 18.33 -10.17 19.84
CA ALA A 318 17.38 -9.10 20.16
C ALA A 318 16.42 -9.51 21.28
N ARG A 319 15.90 -10.73 21.23
CA ARG A 319 14.99 -11.29 22.24
C ARG A 319 15.66 -11.44 23.61
N ASN A 320 16.92 -11.88 23.64
CA ASN A 320 17.68 -12.10 24.86
C ASN A 320 18.26 -10.80 25.48
N GLY A 321 18.01 -9.65 24.86
CA GLY A 321 18.52 -8.36 25.32
C GLY A 321 20.00 -8.12 25.02
N GLU A 322 20.61 -8.89 24.12
CA GLU A 322 21.99 -8.68 23.67
C GLU A 322 22.09 -7.49 22.72
N VAL A 323 21.01 -7.18 21.98
CA VAL A 323 20.89 -5.96 21.20
C VAL A 323 20.44 -4.82 22.10
N VAL A 324 21.35 -3.90 22.42
CA VAL A 324 21.06 -2.72 23.23
C VAL A 324 20.83 -1.52 22.31
N VAL A 325 19.71 -0.82 22.51
CA VAL A 325 19.29 0.32 21.69
C VAL A 325 19.12 1.56 22.57
N SER A 326 19.71 2.69 22.19
CA SER A 326 19.38 3.98 22.78
C SER A 326 18.11 4.53 22.17
N GLU A 327 17.24 5.13 22.99
CA GLU A 327 16.07 5.88 22.51
C GLU A 327 15.20 5.10 21.49
N PRO A 328 14.81 3.83 21.79
CA PRO A 328 14.23 2.93 20.80
C PRO A 328 12.90 3.43 20.20
N TRP A 329 12.20 4.31 20.92
CA TRP A 329 10.87 4.82 20.57
C TRP A 329 10.89 6.22 19.96
N ASN A 330 11.98 6.60 19.28
CA ASN A 330 12.02 7.79 18.44
C ASN A 330 12.87 7.56 17.17
N ASN A 331 13.00 8.61 16.35
CA ASN A 331 13.72 8.54 15.07
C ASN A 331 15.24 8.57 15.23
N ASP A 332 15.75 8.90 16.41
CA ASP A 332 17.19 8.98 16.72
C ASP A 332 17.72 7.67 17.32
N ALA A 333 16.92 6.59 17.28
CA ALA A 333 17.28 5.29 17.79
C ALA A 333 18.57 4.75 17.16
N LYS A 334 19.47 4.21 17.99
CA LYS A 334 20.75 3.64 17.56
C LYS A 334 21.10 2.39 18.33
N VAL A 335 21.74 1.44 17.66
CA VAL A 335 22.30 0.27 18.34
C VAL A 335 23.60 0.68 19.06
N LEU A 336 23.76 0.28 20.31
CA LEU A 336 24.89 0.70 21.15
C LEU A 336 26.05 -0.31 21.16
N ALA A 337 25.90 -1.46 20.51
CA ALA A 337 26.82 -2.59 20.64
C ALA A 337 27.70 -2.78 19.38
N PRO A 338 28.99 -2.36 19.41
CA PRO A 338 29.90 -2.37 18.25
C PRO A 338 30.10 -3.75 17.61
N ALA A 339 30.02 -4.81 18.44
CA ALA A 339 30.24 -6.18 18.01
C ALA A 339 29.22 -6.63 16.96
N PHE A 340 27.99 -6.12 16.95
CA PHE A 340 27.01 -6.50 15.94
C PHE A 340 27.24 -5.84 14.57
N TYR A 341 27.95 -4.71 14.54
CA TYR A 341 28.35 -4.05 13.30
C TYR A 341 29.53 -4.75 12.62
N THR A 342 30.40 -5.40 13.40
CA THR A 342 31.66 -5.98 12.91
C THR A 342 31.72 -7.51 12.97
N SER A 343 30.73 -8.17 13.59
CA SER A 343 30.76 -9.62 13.76
C SER A 343 30.54 -10.36 12.45
N THR A 344 31.46 -11.27 12.15
CA THR A 344 31.38 -12.31 11.12
C THR A 344 30.38 -13.43 11.46
N ARG A 345 29.71 -13.40 12.63
CA ARG A 345 28.62 -14.36 12.95
C ARG A 345 27.45 -14.27 11.98
N TRP A 346 27.32 -13.15 11.28
CA TRP A 346 26.20 -12.82 10.40
C TRP A 346 26.57 -12.89 8.91
N THR A 347 27.86 -13.08 8.59
CA THR A 347 28.35 -13.29 7.23
C THR A 347 28.34 -14.79 6.94
N GLY A 348 27.16 -15.32 6.62
CA GLY A 348 26.94 -16.71 6.22
C GLY A 348 26.88 -16.84 4.71
#